data_AF-A0A167LWX5-F1
#
_entry.id   AF-A0A167LWX5-F1
#
_cell.length_a   1.000
_cell.length_b   1.000
_cell.length_c   1.000
_cell.angle_alpha   90.00
_cell.angle_beta   90.00
_cell.angle_gamma   90.00
#
_symmetry.space_group_name_H-M   'P 1'
#
loop_
_entity.id
_entity.type
_entity.pdbx_description
1 polymer ?
#
loop_
_entity_poly.entity_id
_entity_poly.type
_entity_poly.pdbx_seq_one_letter_code
_entity_poly.pdbx_strand_id
1 'polypeptide(L)'
;MAEMQKYFNLLHCYRILSRHPKWWESVVNKKKKKTPKEKVAKSTPIFIDYDDVPEEQGARADVEADVEVDVDVDVDVDVEAEAEAEAEAEVGVEREGSIKKLLRFAQKELIQVRKHTLVTERQNAINQTSEDVKHLLIDASSIKDHLNRRAILNLQKDIRERGIGVPPYLQTMLEDSSDAEVLESD
;
A
#
# COMPACT_ATOMS: atom_id res chain seq x y z
N MET A 1 -39.71 28.18 -4.20
CA MET A 1 -39.48 26.86 -4.82
C MET A 1 -38.28 26.98 -5.73
N ALA A 2 -37.08 26.76 -5.18
CA ALA A 2 -35.82 26.80 -5.92
C ALA A 2 -35.24 25.38 -5.93
N GLU A 3 -34.93 24.91 -7.13
CA GLU A 3 -34.52 23.57 -7.49
C GLU A 3 -33.23 23.15 -6.77
N MET A 4 -33.33 22.19 -5.84
CA MET A 4 -32.17 21.39 -5.46
C MET A 4 -31.96 20.29 -6.52
N GLN A 5 -31.48 20.67 -7.70
CA GLN A 5 -30.77 19.72 -8.56
C GLN A 5 -29.45 19.37 -7.87
N LYS A 6 -29.53 18.43 -6.91
CA LYS A 6 -28.35 17.77 -6.36
C LYS A 6 -27.72 16.99 -7.50
N TYR A 7 -26.69 17.57 -8.11
CA TYR A 7 -25.87 16.91 -9.11
C TYR A 7 -25.53 15.51 -8.62
N PHE A 8 -26.09 14.51 -9.29
CA PHE A 8 -25.84 13.10 -9.05
C PHE A 8 -24.41 12.80 -9.52
N ASN A 9 -23.45 13.18 -8.69
CA ASN A 9 -22.03 13.01 -8.96
C ASN A 9 -21.68 11.53 -8.72
N LEU A 10 -20.80 10.96 -9.55
CA LEU A 10 -20.24 9.62 -9.34
C LEU A 10 -19.68 9.45 -7.93
N LEU A 11 -19.14 10.52 -7.34
CA LEU A 11 -18.66 10.56 -5.95
C LEU A 11 -19.79 10.30 -4.93
N HIS A 12 -21.02 10.75 -5.22
CA HIS A 12 -22.19 10.51 -4.38
C HIS A 12 -22.62 9.04 -4.44
N CYS A 13 -22.58 8.44 -5.64
CA CYS A 13 -22.86 7.02 -5.83
C CYS A 13 -21.86 6.16 -5.06
N TYR A 14 -20.56 6.48 -5.17
CA TYR A 14 -19.51 5.77 -4.47
C TYR A 14 -19.72 5.81 -2.94
N ARG A 15 -20.05 6.98 -2.38
CA ARG A 15 -20.32 7.12 -0.93
C ARG A 15 -21.52 6.32 -0.44
N ILE A 16 -22.56 6.17 -1.26
CA ILE A 16 -23.73 5.35 -0.91
C ILE A 16 -23.35 3.87 -0.98
N LEU A 17 -22.68 3.45 -2.05
CA LEU A 17 -22.28 2.05 -2.25
C LEU A 17 -21.23 1.60 -1.21
N SER A 18 -20.31 2.47 -0.83
CA SER A 18 -19.26 2.19 0.17
C SER A 18 -19.77 1.95 1.58
N ARG A 19 -21.00 2.37 1.88
CA ARG A 19 -21.64 2.09 3.16
C ARG A 19 -22.39 0.75 3.19
N HIS A 20 -22.54 0.08 2.04
CA HIS A 20 -23.28 -1.17 1.97
C HIS A 20 -22.34 -2.36 2.23
N PRO A 21 -22.54 -3.18 3.28
CA PRO A 21 -21.62 -4.25 3.65
C PRO A 21 -21.41 -5.30 2.54
N LYS A 22 -22.49 -5.62 1.81
CA LYS A 22 -22.45 -6.55 0.65
C LYS A 22 -21.59 -6.04 -0.52
N TRP A 23 -21.43 -4.72 -0.67
CA TRP A 23 -20.62 -4.16 -1.74
C TRP A 23 -19.14 -4.40 -1.48
N TRP A 24 -18.71 -4.28 -0.22
CA TRP A 24 -17.34 -4.56 0.19
C TRP A 24 -16.96 -6.03 -0.05
N GLU A 25 -17.85 -6.95 0.33
CA GLU A 25 -17.68 -8.38 0.06
C GLU A 25 -17.53 -8.67 -1.43
N SER A 26 -18.31 -8.01 -2.29
CA SER A 26 -18.22 -8.19 -3.74
C SER A 26 -16.91 -7.65 -4.34
N VAL A 27 -16.41 -6.52 -3.83
CA VAL A 27 -15.15 -5.91 -4.30
C VAL A 27 -13.95 -6.75 -3.85
N VAL A 28 -13.95 -7.21 -2.60
CA VAL A 28 -12.86 -8.02 -2.04
C VAL A 28 -12.86 -9.45 -2.59
N ASN A 29 -14.04 -10.03 -2.81
CA ASN A 29 -14.18 -11.40 -3.34
C ASN A 29 -14.10 -11.48 -4.87
N LYS A 30 -13.80 -10.39 -5.59
CA LYS A 30 -13.24 -10.48 -6.96
C LYS A 30 -11.81 -11.01 -6.91
N LYS A 31 -11.65 -12.20 -6.32
CA LYS A 31 -10.46 -13.02 -6.43
C LYS A 31 -10.23 -13.27 -7.91
N LYS A 32 -9.03 -12.88 -8.35
CA LYS A 32 -8.41 -13.14 -9.65
C LYS A 32 -9.04 -14.37 -10.31
N LYS A 33 -9.88 -14.17 -11.34
CA LYS A 33 -10.11 -15.22 -12.33
C LYS A 33 -8.71 -15.63 -12.80
N LYS A 34 -8.27 -16.83 -12.40
CA LYS A 34 -6.97 -17.38 -12.80
C LYS A 34 -7.01 -17.45 -14.32
N THR A 35 -6.34 -16.53 -14.99
CA THR A 35 -6.06 -16.68 -16.42
C THR A 35 -5.34 -18.01 -16.61
N PRO A 36 -5.77 -18.87 -17.54
CA PRO A 36 -5.13 -20.16 -17.77
C PRO A 36 -3.63 -19.93 -18.03
N LYS A 37 -2.79 -20.60 -17.22
CA LYS A 37 -1.33 -20.52 -17.35
C LYS A 37 -0.94 -21.22 -18.65
N GLU A 38 -0.48 -20.43 -19.62
CA GLU A 38 0.21 -20.92 -20.81
C GLU A 38 1.46 -21.71 -20.37
N LYS A 39 1.58 -22.96 -20.86
CA LYS A 39 2.66 -23.89 -20.53
C LYS A 39 3.98 -23.37 -21.13
N VAL A 40 4.67 -22.49 -20.43
CA VAL A 40 6.01 -22.04 -20.84
C VAL A 40 7.02 -23.16 -20.55
N ALA A 41 7.72 -23.58 -21.60
CA ALA A 41 8.75 -24.60 -21.57
C ALA A 41 9.87 -24.26 -20.58
N LYS A 42 10.33 -25.29 -19.86
CA LYS A 42 11.45 -25.27 -18.92
C LYS A 42 12.70 -24.65 -19.58
N SER A 43 13.08 -23.44 -19.19
CA SER A 43 14.41 -22.91 -19.46
C SER A 43 15.34 -23.27 -18.31
N THR A 44 16.42 -23.96 -18.64
CA THR A 44 17.48 -24.42 -17.75
C THR A 44 18.14 -23.25 -17.01
N PRO A 45 18.32 -23.31 -15.67
CA PRO A 45 19.07 -22.29 -14.93
C PRO A 45 20.56 -22.43 -15.21
N ILE A 46 21.20 -21.31 -15.58
CA ILE A 46 22.66 -21.17 -15.61
C ILE A 46 23.12 -20.94 -14.18
N PHE A 47 23.89 -21.89 -13.66
CA PHE A 47 24.54 -21.84 -12.35
C PHE A 47 25.70 -20.83 -12.43
N ILE A 48 25.68 -19.81 -11.57
CA ILE A 48 26.83 -18.93 -11.34
C ILE A 48 27.30 -19.26 -9.93
N ASP A 49 28.43 -19.97 -9.83
CA ASP A 49 29.15 -20.20 -8.59
C ASP A 49 29.75 -18.88 -8.10
N TYR A 50 29.35 -18.45 -6.90
CA TYR A 50 30.12 -17.51 -6.09
C TYR A 50 30.40 -18.20 -4.76
N ASP A 51 31.65 -18.64 -4.62
CA ASP A 51 32.25 -19.10 -3.39
C ASP A 51 32.30 -17.96 -2.34
N ASP A 52 32.17 -18.38 -1.07
CA ASP A 52 32.84 -17.84 0.11
C ASP A 52 32.14 -16.72 0.92
N VAL A 53 31.28 -17.09 1.89
CA VAL A 53 31.11 -16.43 3.22
C VAL A 53 30.48 -17.42 4.23
N PRO A 54 31.01 -17.57 5.48
CA PRO A 54 30.70 -18.69 6.37
C PRO A 54 29.48 -18.51 7.29
N GLU A 55 28.72 -19.60 7.38
CA GLU A 55 28.18 -20.29 8.57
C GLU A 55 27.85 -19.49 9.84
N GLU A 56 26.56 -19.18 10.03
CA GLU A 56 25.94 -19.15 11.36
C GLU A 56 24.60 -19.89 11.37
N GLN A 57 24.45 -20.74 12.38
CA GLN A 57 23.41 -21.74 12.59
C GLN A 57 22.10 -21.11 13.09
N GLY A 58 20.96 -21.52 12.51
CA GLY A 58 19.64 -21.06 12.94
C GLY A 58 18.49 -21.93 12.46
N ALA A 59 18.27 -23.04 13.17
CA ALA A 59 17.14 -23.97 13.21
C ALA A 59 15.90 -23.73 12.31
N ARG A 60 15.72 -24.65 11.35
CA ARG A 60 14.53 -25.46 11.00
C ARG A 60 13.14 -25.00 11.49
N ALA A 61 12.25 -24.77 10.54
CA ALA A 61 10.89 -25.35 10.54
C ALA A 61 10.40 -25.46 9.08
N ASP A 62 10.58 -26.66 8.54
CA ASP A 62 10.07 -27.09 7.23
C ASP A 62 8.62 -27.54 7.43
N VAL A 63 7.67 -26.91 6.73
CA VAL A 63 6.28 -27.38 6.65
C VAL A 63 5.87 -27.32 5.18
N GLU A 64 6.30 -28.35 4.45
CA GLU A 64 5.72 -28.72 3.16
C GLU A 64 4.31 -29.27 3.43
N ALA A 65 3.29 -28.42 3.27
CA ALA A 65 1.90 -28.86 3.17
C ALA A 65 1.55 -28.94 1.69
N ASP A 66 1.86 -30.10 1.09
CA ASP A 66 1.38 -30.49 -0.22
C ASP A 66 -0.08 -30.96 -0.10
N VAL A 67 -0.99 -30.22 -0.73
CA VAL A 67 -2.41 -30.57 -0.80
C VAL A 67 -2.79 -30.54 -2.27
N GLU A 68 -2.51 -31.65 -2.93
CA GLU A 68 -3.09 -32.02 -4.21
C GLU A 68 -4.57 -32.39 -3.98
N VAL A 69 -5.47 -31.52 -4.43
CA VAL A 69 -6.89 -31.85 -4.56
C VAL A 69 -7.23 -31.73 -6.04
N ASP A 70 -7.09 -32.86 -6.73
CA ASP A 70 -7.69 -33.09 -8.05
C ASP A 70 -9.20 -33.23 -7.86
N VAL A 71 -9.94 -32.27 -8.39
CA VAL A 71 -11.39 -32.37 -8.55
C VAL A 71 -11.67 -32.11 -10.02
N ASP A 72 -11.65 -33.20 -10.78
CA ASP A 72 -12.19 -33.26 -12.14
C ASP A 72 -13.71 -33.12 -12.06
N VAL A 73 -14.21 -31.97 -12.50
CA VAL A 73 -15.63 -31.72 -12.70
C VAL A 73 -15.82 -31.48 -14.19
N ASP A 74 -16.08 -32.57 -14.91
CA ASP A 74 -16.58 -32.54 -16.29
C ASP A 74 -18.01 -31.99 -16.26
N VAL A 75 -18.13 -30.71 -16.56
CA VAL A 75 -19.41 -30.05 -16.82
C VAL A 75 -19.46 -29.81 -18.32
N ASP A 76 -20.04 -30.78 -19.03
CA ASP A 76 -20.50 -30.64 -20.42
C ASP A 76 -21.65 -29.64 -20.45
N VAL A 77 -21.30 -28.35 -20.55
CA VAL A 77 -22.24 -27.30 -20.89
C VAL A 77 -22.20 -27.15 -22.40
N ASP A 78 -23.11 -27.89 -23.04
CA ASP A 78 -23.48 -27.75 -24.43
C ASP A 78 -24.16 -26.38 -24.61
N VAL A 79 -23.38 -25.39 -25.03
CA VAL A 79 -23.86 -24.08 -25.48
C VAL A 79 -23.69 -24.05 -26.98
N GLU A 80 -24.67 -24.62 -27.67
CA GLU A 80 -25.05 -24.19 -29.01
C GLU A 80 -25.59 -22.76 -28.90
N ALA A 81 -24.70 -21.78 -29.02
CA ALA A 81 -25.06 -20.41 -29.37
C ALA A 81 -24.37 -20.07 -30.68
N GLU A 82 -25.16 -20.21 -31.75
CA GLU A 82 -24.80 -20.01 -33.13
C GLU A 82 -24.12 -18.66 -33.39
N ALA A 83 -23.16 -18.74 -34.31
CA ALA A 83 -22.43 -17.70 -34.98
C ALA A 83 -23.29 -16.52 -35.47
N GLU A 84 -22.97 -15.32 -34.95
CA GLU A 84 -23.14 -14.05 -35.67
C GLU A 84 -22.22 -12.96 -35.06
N ALA A 85 -20.89 -13.17 -35.06
CA ALA A 85 -19.94 -12.16 -34.54
C ALA A 85 -18.50 -12.28 -35.07
N GLU A 86 -18.28 -12.54 -36.37
CA GLU A 86 -16.90 -12.64 -36.92
C GLU A 86 -16.29 -11.31 -37.41
N ALA A 87 -16.95 -10.16 -37.21
CA ALA A 87 -16.44 -8.86 -37.65
C ALA A 87 -16.03 -7.88 -36.52
N GLU A 88 -16.29 -8.17 -35.25
CA GLU A 88 -15.91 -7.30 -34.11
C GLU A 88 -14.70 -7.81 -33.30
N ALA A 89 -14.25 -9.04 -33.53
CA ALA A 89 -13.19 -9.66 -32.74
C ALA A 89 -11.79 -9.05 -32.98
N GLU A 90 -11.50 -8.55 -34.19
CA GLU A 90 -10.17 -8.02 -34.53
C GLU A 90 -9.93 -6.63 -33.91
N VAL A 91 -10.97 -5.79 -33.81
CA VAL A 91 -10.91 -4.45 -33.17
C VAL A 91 -10.78 -4.56 -31.65
N GLY A 92 -11.31 -5.61 -31.03
CA GLY A 92 -11.20 -5.86 -29.60
C GLY A 92 -9.77 -6.10 -29.12
N VAL A 93 -8.96 -6.83 -29.90
CA VAL A 93 -7.60 -7.23 -29.52
C VAL A 93 -6.63 -6.03 -29.51
N GLU A 94 -6.75 -5.11 -30.48
CA GLU A 94 -5.93 -3.89 -30.48
C GLU A 94 -6.26 -2.97 -29.30
N ARG A 95 -7.55 -2.86 -28.96
CA ARG A 95 -8.02 -2.05 -27.83
C ARG A 95 -7.51 -2.61 -26.50
N GLU A 96 -7.58 -3.92 -26.27
CA GLU A 96 -7.03 -4.56 -25.07
C GLU A 96 -5.51 -4.38 -24.95
N GLY A 97 -4.79 -4.48 -26.07
CA GLY A 97 -3.36 -4.21 -26.14
C GLY A 97 -3.00 -2.79 -25.69
N SER A 98 -3.77 -1.79 -26.13
CA SER A 98 -3.56 -0.39 -25.74
C SER A 98 -3.85 -0.13 -24.27
N ILE A 99 -4.91 -0.71 -23.72
CA ILE A 99 -5.29 -0.58 -22.29
C ILE A 99 -4.19 -1.19 -21.40
N LYS A 100 -3.67 -2.36 -21.75
CA LYS A 100 -2.60 -3.01 -20.99
C LYS A 100 -1.31 -2.18 -20.98
N LYS A 101 -0.99 -1.51 -22.09
CA LYS A 101 0.16 -0.59 -22.17
C LYS A 101 -0.03 0.62 -21.25
N LEU A 102 -1.22 1.24 -21.28
CA LEU A 102 -1.57 2.36 -20.40
C LEU A 102 -1.51 1.98 -18.91
N LEU A 103 -2.04 0.80 -18.55
CA LEU A 103 -2.00 0.31 -17.17
C LEU A 103 -0.56 0.11 -16.68
N ARG A 104 0.31 -0.47 -17.52
CA ARG A 104 1.74 -0.62 -17.19
C ARG A 104 2.44 0.74 -17.03
N PHE A 105 2.08 1.72 -17.85
CA PHE A 105 2.61 3.08 -17.74
C PHE A 105 2.19 3.73 -16.42
N ALA A 106 0.89 3.74 -16.11
CA ALA A 106 0.36 4.28 -14.86
C ALA A 106 0.96 3.59 -13.61
N GLN A 107 1.15 2.27 -13.67
CA GLN A 107 1.80 1.54 -12.58
C GLN A 107 3.26 1.97 -12.39
N LYS A 108 4.01 2.16 -13.49
CA LYS A 108 5.40 2.65 -13.42
C LYS A 108 5.47 4.05 -12.82
N GLU A 109 4.58 4.96 -13.23
CA GLU A 109 4.50 6.30 -12.65
C GLU A 109 4.17 6.26 -11.16
N LEU A 110 3.19 5.44 -10.75
CA LEU A 110 2.83 5.29 -9.33
C LEU A 110 4.03 4.80 -8.49
N ILE A 111 4.79 3.84 -9.00
CA ILE A 111 6.00 3.35 -8.33
C ILE A 111 7.05 4.45 -8.24
N GLN A 112 7.25 5.23 -9.30
CA GLN A 112 8.22 6.34 -9.30
C GLN A 112 7.82 7.43 -8.30
N VAL A 113 6.56 7.84 -8.30
CA VAL A 113 6.02 8.82 -7.34
C VAL A 113 6.23 8.31 -5.92
N ARG A 114 5.87 7.04 -5.64
CA ARG A 114 6.07 6.46 -4.30
C ARG A 114 7.54 6.46 -3.87
N LYS A 115 8.46 6.12 -4.78
CA LYS A 115 9.90 6.18 -4.49
C LYS A 115 10.35 7.61 -4.17
N HIS A 116 9.91 8.59 -4.95
CA HIS A 116 10.23 9.99 -4.73
C HIS A 116 9.67 10.49 -3.38
N THR A 117 8.43 10.12 -3.05
CA THR A 117 7.80 10.45 -1.76
C THR A 117 8.62 9.88 -0.60
N LEU A 118 9.00 8.61 -0.65
CA LEU A 118 9.81 7.98 0.41
C LEU A 118 11.19 8.64 0.57
N VAL A 119 11.84 9.02 -0.53
CA VAL A 119 13.12 9.76 -0.48
C VAL A 119 12.93 11.14 0.17
N THR A 120 11.85 11.83 -0.17
CA THR A 120 11.53 13.15 0.39
C THR A 120 11.21 13.05 1.89
N GLU A 121 10.41 12.06 2.29
CA GLU A 121 10.10 11.78 3.70
C GLU A 121 11.37 11.46 4.50
N ARG A 122 12.26 10.64 3.94
CA ARG A 122 13.55 10.34 4.58
C ARG A 122 14.42 11.59 4.74
N GLN A 123 14.48 12.45 3.72
CA GLN A 123 15.25 13.69 3.80
C GLN A 123 14.66 14.65 4.84
N ASN A 124 13.34 14.74 4.91
CA ASN A 124 12.65 15.54 5.93
C ASN A 124 12.92 15.02 7.34
N ALA A 125 12.91 13.69 7.54
CA ALA A 125 13.27 13.09 8.82
C ALA A 125 14.73 13.42 9.22
N ILE A 126 15.67 13.35 8.29
CA ILE A 126 17.07 13.74 8.55
C ILE A 126 17.16 15.23 8.92
N ASN A 127 16.50 16.11 8.18
CA ASN A 127 16.50 17.54 8.47
C ASN A 127 15.93 17.81 9.88
N GLN A 128 14.82 17.15 10.23
CA GLN A 128 14.21 17.25 11.56
C GLN A 128 15.16 16.77 12.66
N THR A 129 15.84 15.62 12.47
CA THR A 129 16.82 15.13 13.47
C THR A 129 17.94 16.15 13.70
N SER A 130 18.41 16.79 12.63
CA SER A 130 19.45 17.82 12.71
C SER A 130 18.93 19.07 13.45
N GLU A 131 17.70 19.50 13.21
CA GLU A 131 17.09 20.62 13.93
C GLU A 131 16.87 20.30 15.42
N ASP A 132 16.33 19.12 15.73
CA ASP A 132 16.14 18.64 17.10
C ASP A 132 17.49 18.65 17.86
N VAL A 133 18.57 18.13 17.24
CA VAL A 133 19.92 18.14 17.82
C VAL A 133 20.43 19.57 18.02
N LYS A 134 20.23 20.46 17.04
CA LYS A 134 20.61 21.89 17.19
C LYS A 134 19.92 22.50 18.41
N HIS A 135 18.63 22.27 18.59
CA HIS A 135 17.87 22.80 19.72
C HIS A 135 18.33 22.21 21.06
N LEU A 136 18.68 20.93 21.12
CA LEU A 136 19.22 20.29 22.31
C LEU A 136 20.60 20.84 22.72
N LEU A 137 21.41 21.29 21.74
CA LEU A 137 22.74 21.85 21.98
C LEU A 137 22.72 23.33 22.40
N ILE A 138 21.58 24.02 22.32
CA ILE A 138 21.47 25.41 22.76
C ILE A 138 21.60 25.46 24.30
N ASP A 139 22.60 26.19 24.78
CA ASP A 139 22.73 26.50 26.21
C ASP A 139 21.70 27.55 26.62
N ALA A 140 20.61 27.09 27.23
CA ALA A 140 19.53 27.96 27.71
C ALA A 140 20.00 28.97 28.77
N SER A 141 21.10 28.69 29.49
CA SER A 141 21.63 29.60 30.51
C SER A 141 22.23 30.88 29.91
N SER A 142 22.70 30.81 28.65
CA SER A 142 23.24 31.94 27.89
C SER A 142 22.18 32.96 27.44
N ILE A 143 20.91 32.60 27.44
CA ILE A 143 19.81 33.45 26.96
C ILE A 143 19.42 34.46 28.04
N LYS A 144 19.55 35.76 27.77
CA LYS A 144 19.24 36.85 28.72
C LYS A 144 17.75 36.96 29.04
N ASP A 145 16.88 36.81 28.04
CA ASP A 145 15.43 36.93 28.24
C ASP A 145 14.83 35.65 28.82
N HIS A 146 14.09 35.80 29.92
CA HIS A 146 13.45 34.72 30.65
C HIS A 146 12.35 34.00 29.84
N LEU A 147 11.60 34.70 28.98
CA LEU A 147 10.55 34.08 28.16
C LEU A 147 11.16 33.16 27.11
N ASN A 148 12.14 33.67 26.36
CA ASN A 148 12.87 32.88 25.37
C ASN A 148 13.59 31.69 26.01
N ARG A 149 14.20 31.88 27.18
CA ARG A 149 14.83 30.78 27.95
C ARG A 149 13.82 29.69 28.29
N ARG A 150 12.64 30.06 28.80
CA ARG A 150 11.57 29.10 29.13
C ARG A 150 11.06 28.38 27.89
N ALA A 151 10.90 29.08 26.78
CA ALA A 151 10.47 28.48 25.51
C ALA A 151 11.46 27.41 25.01
N ILE A 152 12.76 27.71 25.04
CA ILE A 152 13.80 26.73 24.65
C ILE A 152 13.82 25.52 25.60
N LEU A 153 13.69 25.73 26.91
CA LEU A 153 13.63 24.62 27.87
C LEU A 153 12.41 23.72 27.64
N ASN A 154 11.25 24.31 27.36
CA ASN A 154 10.05 23.54 27.02
C ASN A 154 10.24 22.76 25.72
N LEU A 155 10.82 23.38 24.68
CA LEU A 155 11.12 22.71 23.42
C LEU A 155 12.12 21.55 23.61
N GLN A 156 13.18 21.76 24.39
CA GLN A 156 14.15 20.71 24.71
C GLN A 156 13.51 19.56 25.50
N LYS A 157 12.58 19.87 26.40
CA LYS A 157 11.80 18.86 27.13
C LYS A 157 10.91 18.06 26.16
N ASP A 158 10.17 18.74 25.29
CA ASP A 158 9.32 18.11 24.26
C ASP A 158 10.13 17.19 23.34
N ILE A 159 11.29 17.62 22.84
CA ILE A 159 12.18 16.79 22.02
C ILE A 159 12.67 15.54 22.78
N ARG A 160 12.92 15.64 24.10
CA ARG A 160 13.33 14.48 24.92
C ARG A 160 12.19 13.50 25.16
N GLU A 161 10.97 14.00 25.33
CA GLU A 161 9.77 13.18 25.54
C GLU A 161 9.33 12.48 24.24
N ARG A 162 9.33 13.20 23.11
CA ARG A 162 9.03 12.68 21.77
C ARG A 162 10.13 11.76 21.21
N GLY A 163 11.39 12.03 21.55
CA GLY A 163 12.56 11.38 20.96
C GLY A 163 13.06 12.08 19.69
N ILE A 164 14.37 11.99 19.43
CA ILE A 164 15.02 12.67 18.30
C ILE A 164 14.51 12.08 16.97
N GLY A 165 14.00 12.94 16.08
CA GLY A 165 13.62 12.54 14.72
C GLY A 165 12.24 11.93 14.57
N VAL A 166 11.44 11.82 15.64
CA VAL A 166 10.04 11.41 15.53
C VAL A 166 9.22 12.62 15.06
N PRO A 167 8.59 12.63 13.89
CA PRO A 167 7.81 13.77 13.45
C PRO A 167 6.62 14.01 14.39
N PRO A 168 6.28 15.28 14.73
CA PRO A 168 5.19 15.58 15.67
C PRO A 168 3.82 15.05 15.21
N TYR A 169 3.61 14.89 13.89
CA TYR A 169 2.36 14.35 13.34
C TYR A 169 2.22 12.83 13.47
N LEU A 170 3.30 12.08 13.74
CA LEU A 170 3.21 10.64 13.95
C LEU A 170 2.75 10.31 15.38
N GLN A 171 2.99 11.22 16.33
CA GLN A 171 2.63 11.00 17.73
C GLN A 171 1.10 11.06 17.93
N THR A 172 0.42 12.00 17.26
CA THR A 172 -1.04 12.10 17.28
C THR A 172 -1.74 10.91 16.62
N MET A 173 -1.13 10.30 15.60
CA MET A 173 -1.69 9.13 14.91
C MET A 173 -1.61 7.84 15.74
N LEU A 174 -0.63 7.75 16.65
CA LEU A 174 -0.46 6.58 17.51
C LEU A 174 -1.38 6.62 18.73
N GLU A 175 -1.62 7.81 19.29
CA GLU A 175 -2.49 8.01 20.45
C GLU A 175 -3.97 7.76 20.12
N ASP A 176 -4.43 8.09 18.90
CA ASP A 176 -5.81 7.83 18.48
C ASP A 176 -6.10 6.34 18.21
N SER A 177 -5.08 5.49 18.09
CA SER A 177 -5.26 4.06 17.83
C SER A 177 -5.55 3.24 19.08
N SER A 178 -5.29 3.76 20.29
CA SER A 178 -5.55 3.02 21.53
C SER A 178 -7.02 3.05 21.98
N ASP A 179 -7.84 3.94 21.44
CA ASP A 179 -9.26 4.06 21.81
C ASP A 179 -10.19 3.10 21.05
N ALA A 180 -9.68 2.32 20.10
CA ALA A 180 -10.49 1.41 19.29
C ALA A 180 -10.78 0.04 19.94
N GLU A 181 -10.10 -0.34 21.02
CA GLU A 181 -10.25 -1.69 21.63
C GLU A 181 -11.38 -1.80 22.67
N VAL A 182 -12.13 -0.73 22.97
CA VAL A 182 -13.12 -0.76 24.07
C VAL A 182 -14.52 -1.24 23.67
N LEU A 183 -14.79 -1.56 22.39
CA LEU A 183 -16.15 -1.86 21.92
C LEU A 183 -16.48 -3.33 21.60
N GLU A 184 -15.60 -4.30 21.89
CA GLU A 184 -15.88 -5.74 21.64
C GLU A 184 -16.20 -6.57 22.89
N SER A 185 -16.58 -5.94 24.01
CA SER A 185 -17.02 -6.65 25.22
C SER A 185 -18.47 -6.32 25.55
N ASP A 186 -19.43 -7.01 24.92
CA ASP A 186 -20.78 -7.28 25.44
C ASP A 186 -21.45 -8.45 24.67
#